data_AF-A0A950QN40-F1
#
_entry.id   AF-A0A950QN40-F1
#
_cell.length_a   1.000
_cell.length_b   1.000
_cell.length_c   1.000
_cell.angle_alpha   90.00
_cell.angle_beta   90.00
_cell.angle_gamma   90.00
#
_symmetry.space_group_name_H-M   'P 1'
#
loop_
_entity.id
_entity.type
_entity.pdbx_description
1 polymer ?
#
loop_
_entity_poly.entity_id
_entity_poly.type
_entity_poly.pdbx_seq_one_letter_code
_entity_poly.pdbx_strand_id
1 'polypeptide(L)'
;SVITSSQRTEEGSLARDTTSGVPGTQTNLPRPPVRPPTQPGAGVARRTENIAYETNRTVRRMRLPQGIIRRMTVSVLVDQNLRWQMAGKGKSAHPERVIEPPSADRMKSIQAVVAATTGLNTTRGDQITVETQPFEATLTAEPPASMVSGSSGNSTAGRKFSPMLIGGIGGGVLILGVLAFFFLRKRRAAKAEPPEMPQQLESGSAGPAELGWSGAAAGQQQQVEGLSSPGLGIPQAEHGINLPPLMTSKTEILTRQVNEQVEKDPAALARIVRTWLNEAEES
;
A
#
# COMPACT_ATOMS: atom_id res chain seq x y z
N SER A 1 7.44 49.90 -26.19
CA SER A 1 8.84 49.95 -26.65
C SER A 1 9.38 51.31 -26.30
N VAL A 2 10.66 51.41 -25.93
CA VAL A 2 11.32 52.69 -25.64
C VAL A 2 12.33 52.94 -26.75
N ILE A 3 12.42 54.18 -27.24
CA ILE A 3 13.39 54.57 -28.26
C ILE A 3 14.75 54.72 -27.58
N THR A 4 15.76 53.99 -28.04
CA THR A 4 17.12 54.06 -27.51
C THR A 4 17.95 55.10 -28.25
N SER A 5 17.82 55.18 -29.57
CA SER A 5 18.49 56.21 -30.37
C SER A 5 17.64 56.59 -31.58
N SER A 6 17.53 57.88 -31.88
CA SER A 6 16.98 58.38 -33.13
C SER A 6 18.04 59.23 -33.82
N GLN A 7 18.40 58.86 -35.05
CA GLN A 7 19.26 59.65 -35.91
C GLN A 7 18.44 60.15 -37.10
N ARG A 8 18.45 61.47 -37.31
CA ARG A 8 17.71 62.13 -38.37
C ARG A 8 18.65 62.99 -39.20
N THR A 9 18.75 62.67 -40.48
CA THR A 9 19.55 63.42 -41.46
C THR A 9 18.59 64.07 -42.45
N GLU A 10 18.60 65.40 -42.50
CA GLU A 10 17.88 66.20 -43.47
C GLU A 10 18.89 66.86 -44.40
N GLU A 11 18.92 66.43 -45.65
CA GLU A 11 19.70 67.04 -46.72
C GLU A 11 18.73 67.82 -47.61
N GLY A 12 18.94 69.12 -47.75
CA GLY A 12 18.18 69.96 -48.66
C GLY A 12 19.12 70.86 -49.44
N SER A 13 19.13 70.75 -50.76
CA SER A 13 19.68 71.79 -51.61
C SER A 13 18.57 72.79 -51.93
N LEU A 14 18.67 74.00 -51.36
CA LEU A 14 17.84 75.11 -51.78
C LEU A 14 18.27 75.51 -53.19
N ALA A 15 17.40 75.31 -54.17
CA ALA A 15 17.60 75.90 -55.49
C ALA A 15 17.60 77.42 -55.33
N ARG A 16 18.76 78.05 -55.53
CA ARG A 16 18.86 79.49 -55.68
C ARG A 16 18.23 79.83 -57.02
N ASP A 17 17.10 80.52 -57.03
CA ASP A 17 16.60 81.15 -58.24
C ASP A 17 17.67 82.14 -58.74
N THR A 18 18.46 81.73 -59.72
CA THR A 18 19.29 82.66 -60.48
C THR A 18 18.35 83.37 -61.45
N THR A 19 17.77 84.49 -61.01
CA THR A 19 17.08 85.41 -61.92
C THR A 19 18.09 85.94 -62.93
N SER A 20 18.24 85.27 -64.08
CA SER A 20 19.10 85.71 -65.17
C SER A 20 18.29 86.57 -66.15
N GLY A 21 18.19 87.87 -65.88
CA GLY A 21 17.82 88.87 -66.89
C GLY A 21 19.08 89.62 -67.31
N VAL A 22 19.40 89.67 -68.60
CA VAL A 22 20.51 90.48 -69.11
C VAL A 22 20.10 91.95 -69.03
N PRO A 23 20.75 92.81 -68.24
CA PRO A 23 20.42 94.23 -68.19
C PRO A 23 20.87 94.90 -69.50
N GLY A 24 19.91 95.33 -70.32
CA GLY A 24 20.24 96.01 -71.58
C GLY A 24 19.04 96.25 -72.49
N THR A 25 19.20 97.17 -73.43
CA THR A 25 18.16 97.70 -74.34
C THR A 25 17.55 96.68 -75.31
N GLN A 26 17.97 95.41 -75.27
CA GLN A 26 17.39 94.32 -76.08
C GLN A 26 15.99 93.89 -75.61
N THR A 27 15.55 94.26 -74.40
CA THR A 27 14.21 93.92 -73.88
C THR A 27 13.08 94.73 -74.54
N ASN A 28 13.38 95.82 -75.27
CA ASN A 28 12.37 96.75 -75.79
C ASN A 28 12.21 96.76 -77.32
N LEU A 29 12.71 95.73 -78.03
CA LEU A 29 12.40 95.55 -79.45
C LEU A 29 11.06 94.81 -79.60
N PRO A 30 10.23 95.14 -80.62
CA PRO A 30 8.93 94.50 -80.86
C PRO A 30 9.03 93.06 -81.40
N ARG A 31 10.20 92.40 -81.33
CA ARG A 31 10.30 90.94 -81.52
C ARG A 31 10.07 90.27 -80.18
N PRO A 32 9.31 89.16 -80.11
CA PRO A 32 9.19 88.40 -78.87
C PRO A 32 10.60 87.97 -78.42
N PRO A 33 11.04 88.32 -77.19
CA PRO A 33 12.34 87.87 -76.70
C PRO A 33 12.34 86.35 -76.64
N VAL A 34 13.40 85.73 -77.16
CA VAL A 34 13.62 84.28 -77.01
C VAL A 34 13.79 84.03 -75.51
N ARG A 35 12.78 83.42 -74.89
CA ARG A 35 12.81 83.02 -73.48
C ARG A 35 13.84 81.88 -73.35
N PRO A 36 14.95 82.03 -72.62
CA PRO A 36 15.81 80.89 -72.32
C PRO A 36 14.97 79.85 -71.55
N PRO A 37 15.18 78.54 -71.77
CA PRO A 37 14.43 77.53 -71.04
C PRO A 37 14.63 77.74 -69.54
N THR A 38 13.54 78.00 -68.82
CA THR A 38 13.54 78.01 -67.37
C THR A 38 13.79 76.57 -66.94
N GLN A 39 15.04 76.25 -66.61
CA GLN A 39 15.37 74.94 -66.05
C GLN A 39 14.80 74.94 -64.62
N PRO A 40 13.86 74.05 -64.27
CA PRO A 40 13.37 73.98 -62.91
C PRO A 40 14.57 73.66 -62.03
N GLY A 41 14.88 74.54 -61.08
CA GLY A 41 15.80 74.21 -60.00
C GLY A 41 15.19 73.06 -59.21
N ALA A 42 15.54 71.82 -59.55
CA ALA A 42 15.10 70.65 -58.81
C ALA A 42 15.86 70.63 -57.47
N GLY A 43 15.31 71.32 -56.47
CA GLY A 43 15.74 71.15 -55.09
C GLY A 43 15.44 69.72 -54.67
N VAL A 44 16.48 68.95 -54.34
CA VAL A 44 16.31 67.58 -53.83
C VAL A 44 16.32 67.67 -52.32
N ALA A 45 15.18 67.40 -51.70
CA ALA A 45 15.07 67.25 -50.26
C ALA A 45 15.05 65.76 -49.92
N ARG A 46 16.06 65.29 -49.18
CA ARG A 46 16.15 63.93 -48.68
C ARG A 46 16.12 63.95 -47.15
N ARG A 47 15.11 63.29 -46.58
CA ARG A 47 15.03 63.03 -45.15
C ARG A 47 15.25 61.54 -44.89
N THR A 48 16.27 61.20 -44.12
CA THR A 48 16.58 59.84 -43.68
C THR A 48 16.45 59.79 -42.16
N GLU A 49 15.66 58.85 -41.63
CA GLU A 49 15.41 58.68 -40.20
C GLU A 49 15.71 57.22 -39.80
N ASN A 50 16.56 57.03 -38.80
CA ASN A 50 16.97 55.74 -38.28
C ASN A 50 16.66 55.68 -36.77
N ILE A 51 15.71 54.83 -36.37
CA ILE A 51 15.23 54.74 -34.99
C ILE A 51 15.53 53.34 -34.44
N ALA A 52 16.34 53.27 -33.39
CA ALA A 52 16.59 52.04 -32.64
C ALA A 52 15.58 51.94 -31.49
N TYR A 53 14.88 50.82 -31.43
CA TYR A 53 13.92 50.51 -30.37
C TYR A 53 14.47 49.44 -29.44
N GLU A 54 14.35 49.65 -28.14
CA GLU A 54 14.52 48.58 -27.17
C GLU A 54 13.24 47.74 -27.11
N THR A 55 13.34 46.48 -27.52
CA THR A 55 12.24 45.52 -27.43
C THR A 55 12.27 44.87 -26.06
N ASN A 56 11.21 45.10 -25.27
CA ASN A 56 11.04 44.41 -23.99
C ASN A 56 10.84 42.91 -24.26
N ARG A 57 11.69 42.06 -23.66
CA ARG A 57 11.53 40.60 -23.69
C ARG A 57 11.23 40.11 -22.28
N THR A 58 10.12 39.39 -22.14
CA THR A 58 9.81 38.68 -20.90
C THR A 58 10.12 37.21 -21.08
N VAL A 59 11.20 36.72 -20.46
CA VAL A 59 11.55 35.30 -20.49
C VAL A 59 10.93 34.61 -19.27
N ARG A 60 9.89 33.80 -19.50
CA ARG A 60 9.30 32.98 -18.44
C ARG A 60 9.95 31.60 -18.41
N ARG A 61 10.77 31.34 -17.39
CA ARG A 61 11.30 30.00 -17.12
C ARG A 61 10.34 29.26 -16.19
N MET A 62 9.66 28.24 -16.70
CA MET A 62 8.79 27.37 -15.89
C MET A 62 9.51 26.05 -15.64
N ARG A 63 9.76 25.72 -14.37
CA ARG A 63 10.16 24.37 -13.95
C ARG A 63 8.91 23.66 -13.47
N LEU A 64 8.44 22.65 -14.21
CA LEU A 64 7.33 21.83 -13.75
C LEU A 64 7.84 20.87 -12.67
N PRO A 65 7.18 20.78 -11.50
CA PRO A 65 7.51 19.76 -10.52
C PRO A 65 7.23 18.38 -11.12
N GLN A 66 8.14 17.44 -10.88
CA GLN A 66 7.92 16.04 -11.23
C GLN A 66 6.97 15.42 -10.20
N GLY A 67 6.03 14.57 -10.64
CA GLY A 67 5.10 13.88 -9.73
C GLY A 67 3.68 14.46 -9.66
N ILE A 68 3.26 15.29 -10.63
CA ILE A 68 1.86 15.71 -10.71
C ILE A 68 0.93 14.51 -10.99
N ILE A 69 -0.14 14.40 -10.21
CA ILE A 69 -1.18 13.38 -10.44
C ILE A 69 -1.96 13.81 -11.69
N ARG A 70 -2.00 12.95 -12.71
CA ARG A 70 -2.74 13.19 -13.96
C ARG A 70 -4.19 12.74 -13.90
N ARG A 71 -4.47 11.67 -13.14
CA ARG A 71 -5.79 11.09 -12.96
C ARG A 71 -5.77 10.17 -11.75
N MET A 72 -6.87 10.15 -11.02
CA MET A 72 -7.10 9.26 -9.89
C MET A 72 -8.41 8.50 -10.07
N THR A 73 -8.39 7.20 -9.79
CA THR A 73 -9.59 6.35 -9.79
C THR A 73 -9.64 5.61 -8.47
N VAL A 74 -10.74 5.76 -7.74
CA VAL A 74 -10.92 5.16 -6.42
C VAL A 74 -12.20 4.34 -6.43
N SER A 75 -12.10 3.09 -5.99
CA SER A 75 -13.24 2.20 -5.83
C SER A 75 -13.38 1.82 -4.36
N VAL A 76 -14.58 1.97 -3.83
CA VAL A 76 -14.89 1.68 -2.43
C VAL A 76 -16.01 0.65 -2.38
N LEU A 77 -15.77 -0.45 -1.68
CA LEU A 77 -16.77 -1.46 -1.41
C LEU A 77 -17.22 -1.36 0.04
N VAL A 78 -18.52 -1.26 0.27
CA VAL A 78 -19.13 -1.09 1.59
C VAL A 78 -19.86 -2.37 1.98
N ASP A 79 -19.49 -2.94 3.12
CA ASP A 79 -20.15 -4.13 3.66
C ASP A 79 -21.62 -3.86 4.01
N GLN A 80 -22.44 -4.90 3.97
CA GLN A 80 -23.84 -4.86 4.35
C GLN A 80 -24.00 -5.15 5.85
N ASN A 81 -25.01 -4.54 6.47
CA ASN A 81 -25.24 -4.74 7.89
C ASN A 81 -25.83 -6.12 8.15
N LEU A 82 -25.25 -6.81 9.13
CA LEU A 82 -25.76 -8.07 9.64
C LEU A 82 -26.74 -7.83 10.78
N ARG A 83 -27.98 -8.31 10.64
CA ARG A 83 -28.94 -8.40 11.75
C ARG A 83 -29.38 -9.84 11.95
N TRP A 84 -29.45 -10.26 13.20
CA TRP A 84 -29.98 -11.57 13.58
C TRP A 84 -31.42 -11.42 14.06
N GLN A 85 -32.31 -12.26 13.56
CA GLN A 85 -33.71 -12.30 13.95
C GLN A 85 -34.07 -13.69 14.45
N MET A 86 -34.94 -13.80 15.45
CA MET A 86 -35.46 -15.10 15.88
C MET A 86 -36.58 -15.52 14.93
N ALA A 87 -36.32 -16.53 14.11
CA ALA A 87 -37.31 -17.15 13.25
C ALA A 87 -37.92 -18.37 13.96
N GLY A 88 -39.25 -18.42 14.04
CA GLY A 88 -39.99 -19.49 14.74
C GLY A 88 -40.79 -18.98 15.94
N LYS A 89 -41.60 -19.86 16.54
CA LYS A 89 -42.44 -19.54 17.71
C LYS A 89 -42.15 -20.49 18.86
N GLY A 90 -42.00 -19.95 20.06
CA GLY A 90 -41.78 -20.75 21.27
C GLY A 90 -40.42 -21.46 21.25
N LYS A 91 -40.41 -22.77 21.53
CA LYS A 91 -39.19 -23.57 21.71
C LYS A 91 -38.44 -23.92 20.41
N SER A 92 -39.00 -23.61 19.25
CA SER A 92 -38.37 -23.81 17.92
C SER A 92 -37.84 -22.51 17.31
N ALA A 93 -37.69 -21.45 18.12
CA ALA A 93 -37.05 -20.22 17.66
C ALA A 93 -35.56 -20.49 17.39
N HIS A 94 -35.13 -20.18 16.18
CA HIS A 94 -33.74 -20.27 15.75
C HIS A 94 -33.25 -18.91 15.24
N PRO A 95 -31.96 -18.58 15.42
CA PRO A 95 -31.40 -17.37 14.86
C PRO A 95 -31.33 -17.48 13.33
N GLU A 96 -32.04 -16.59 12.64
CA GLU A 96 -31.96 -16.38 11.21
C GLU A 96 -31.11 -15.13 10.92
N ARG A 97 -30.19 -15.27 9.97
CA ARG A 97 -29.41 -14.15 9.47
C ARG A 97 -30.21 -13.35 8.46
N VAL A 98 -30.32 -12.05 8.70
CA VAL A 98 -30.87 -11.12 7.72
C VAL A 98 -29.78 -10.11 7.36
N ILE A 99 -29.47 -10.01 6.07
CA ILE A 99 -28.49 -9.07 5.54
C ILE A 99 -29.26 -7.85 5.02
N GLU A 100 -28.92 -6.68 5.53
CA GLU A 100 -29.57 -5.43 5.18
C GLU A 100 -28.58 -4.50 4.46
N PRO A 101 -28.88 -4.09 3.21
CA PRO A 101 -28.04 -3.15 2.51
C PRO A 101 -28.05 -1.78 3.22
N PRO A 102 -26.93 -1.04 3.19
CA PRO A 102 -26.87 0.33 3.69
C PRO A 102 -27.91 1.22 3.00
N SER A 103 -28.43 2.21 3.73
CA SER A 103 -29.34 3.20 3.15
C SER A 103 -28.65 4.04 2.06
N ALA A 104 -29.43 4.51 1.08
CA ALA A 104 -28.92 5.36 0.00
C ALA A 104 -28.28 6.65 0.52
N ASP A 105 -28.82 7.24 1.59
CA ASP A 105 -28.27 8.44 2.23
C ASP A 105 -26.89 8.19 2.83
N ARG A 106 -26.67 7.00 3.42
CA ARG A 106 -25.36 6.60 3.95
C ARG A 106 -24.36 6.35 2.84
N MET A 107 -24.77 5.75 1.74
CA MET A 107 -23.89 5.56 0.58
C MET A 107 -23.47 6.91 -0.03
N LYS A 108 -24.41 7.85 -0.11
CA LYS A 108 -24.15 9.22 -0.58
C LYS A 108 -23.21 9.99 0.35
N SER A 109 -23.38 9.86 1.67
CA SER A 109 -22.48 10.50 2.63
C SER A 109 -21.07 9.91 2.57
N ILE A 110 -20.94 8.59 2.45
CA ILE A 110 -19.64 7.93 2.23
C ILE A 110 -18.98 8.45 0.95
N GLN A 111 -19.71 8.51 -0.16
CA GLN A 111 -19.19 9.04 -1.42
C GLN A 111 -18.71 10.49 -1.27
N ALA A 112 -19.46 11.34 -0.58
CA ALA A 112 -19.09 12.73 -0.33
C ALA A 112 -17.81 12.85 0.51
N VAL A 113 -17.68 12.05 1.57
CA VAL A 113 -16.48 12.02 2.42
C VAL A 113 -15.26 11.55 1.65
N VAL A 114 -15.39 10.48 0.85
CA VAL A 114 -14.30 9.97 0.02
C VAL A 114 -13.90 11.00 -1.03
N ALA A 115 -14.85 11.65 -1.68
CA ALA A 115 -14.60 12.70 -2.66
C ALA A 115 -13.85 13.90 -2.05
N ALA A 116 -14.27 14.35 -0.86
CA ALA A 116 -13.63 15.45 -0.15
C ALA A 116 -12.19 15.08 0.30
N THR A 117 -12.01 13.89 0.85
CA THR A 117 -10.72 13.43 1.39
C THR A 117 -9.68 13.20 0.29
N THR A 118 -10.12 12.68 -0.86
CA THR A 118 -9.23 12.39 -1.99
C THR A 118 -8.99 13.62 -2.88
N GLY A 119 -9.77 14.69 -2.71
CA GLY A 119 -9.69 15.88 -3.56
C GLY A 119 -10.11 15.58 -5.00
N LEU A 120 -11.26 14.94 -5.16
CA LEU A 120 -11.82 14.56 -6.46
C LEU A 120 -11.85 15.78 -7.40
N ASN A 121 -11.16 15.66 -8.54
CA ASN A 121 -11.15 16.68 -9.58
C ASN A 121 -11.69 16.09 -10.90
N THR A 122 -12.92 16.46 -11.26
CA THR A 122 -13.57 15.98 -12.48
C THR A 122 -12.92 16.53 -13.75
N THR A 123 -12.31 17.73 -13.71
CA THR A 123 -11.55 18.31 -14.82
C THR A 123 -10.25 17.56 -15.09
N ARG A 124 -9.63 17.01 -14.04
CA ARG A 124 -8.48 16.08 -14.15
C ARG A 124 -8.90 14.69 -14.67
N GLY A 125 -10.20 14.41 -14.71
CA GLY A 125 -10.75 13.12 -15.10
C GLY A 125 -10.78 12.09 -13.97
N ASP A 126 -10.77 12.54 -12.72
CA ASP A 126 -10.86 11.64 -11.58
C ASP A 126 -12.24 10.99 -11.47
N GLN A 127 -12.27 9.77 -10.94
CA GLN A 127 -13.49 8.98 -10.78
C GLN A 127 -13.53 8.28 -9.42
N ILE A 128 -14.72 8.27 -8.82
CA ILE A 128 -15.01 7.54 -7.58
C ILE A 128 -16.24 6.67 -7.80
N THR A 129 -16.12 5.39 -7.48
CA THR A 129 -17.23 4.43 -7.50
C THR A 129 -17.40 3.82 -6.12
N VAL A 130 -18.63 3.83 -5.60
CA VAL A 130 -18.97 3.26 -4.30
C VAL A 130 -20.06 2.21 -4.50
N GLU A 131 -19.76 0.97 -4.15
CA GLU A 131 -20.67 -0.16 -4.28
C GLU A 131 -20.87 -0.85 -2.94
N THR A 132 -21.96 -1.61 -2.79
CA THR A 132 -22.23 -2.36 -1.56
C THR A 132 -22.49 -3.84 -1.84
N GLN A 133 -21.75 -4.69 -1.12
CA GLN A 133 -21.90 -6.15 -1.16
C GLN A 133 -21.59 -6.75 0.21
N PRO A 134 -22.24 -7.86 0.59
CA PRO A 134 -21.94 -8.53 1.84
C PRO A 134 -20.56 -9.18 1.77
N PHE A 135 -19.75 -8.98 2.80
CA PHE A 135 -18.43 -9.58 2.88
C PHE A 135 -18.52 -11.04 3.37
N GLU A 136 -17.51 -11.84 3.06
CA GLU A 136 -17.41 -13.23 3.55
C GLU A 136 -17.49 -13.33 5.07
N ALA A 137 -16.94 -12.35 5.80
CA ALA A 137 -17.05 -12.28 7.25
C ALA A 137 -18.51 -12.17 7.72
N THR A 138 -19.33 -11.37 7.02
CA THR A 138 -20.76 -11.19 7.25
C THR A 138 -21.56 -12.43 6.83
N LEU A 139 -21.11 -13.12 5.78
CA LEU A 139 -21.68 -14.38 5.29
C LEU A 139 -21.30 -15.62 6.11
N THR A 140 -20.26 -15.55 6.93
CA THR A 140 -19.79 -16.67 7.79
C THR A 140 -20.00 -16.37 9.27
N ALA A 141 -20.47 -15.18 9.62
CA ALA A 141 -20.73 -14.79 10.99
C ALA A 141 -21.67 -15.79 11.70
N GLU A 142 -21.29 -16.20 12.90
CA GLU A 142 -22.09 -17.04 13.79
C GLU A 142 -23.07 -16.17 14.60
N PRO A 143 -24.28 -16.67 14.92
CA PRO A 143 -25.21 -15.95 15.77
C PRO A 143 -24.63 -15.67 17.16
N PRO A 144 -25.02 -14.54 17.79
CA PRO A 144 -24.54 -14.21 19.13
C PRO A 144 -24.98 -15.26 20.15
N ALA A 145 -24.11 -15.58 21.11
CA ALA A 145 -24.32 -16.61 22.13
C ALA A 145 -25.64 -16.46 22.92
N SER A 146 -26.14 -15.23 23.07
CA SER A 146 -27.42 -14.91 23.70
C SER A 146 -28.64 -15.43 22.92
N MET A 147 -28.50 -15.64 21.61
CA MET A 147 -29.57 -16.05 20.70
C MET A 147 -29.58 -17.57 20.44
N VAL A 148 -28.50 -18.28 20.76
CA VAL A 148 -28.41 -19.75 20.69
C VAL A 148 -28.71 -20.46 22.02
N SER A 149 -29.28 -19.75 23.00
CA SER A 149 -29.72 -20.33 24.27
C SER A 149 -31.02 -21.15 24.09
N GLY A 150 -30.87 -22.32 23.47
CA GLY A 150 -31.96 -23.25 23.17
C GLY A 150 -31.48 -24.64 22.76
N SER A 151 -30.20 -24.81 22.42
CA SER A 151 -29.60 -26.13 22.15
C SER A 151 -28.76 -26.64 23.33
N SER A 152 -29.37 -26.73 24.51
CA SER A 152 -29.09 -27.86 25.41
C SER A 152 -30.19 -28.90 25.19
N GLY A 153 -30.44 -29.23 23.93
CA GLY A 153 -31.09 -30.48 23.59
C GLY A 153 -29.99 -31.52 23.62
N ASN A 154 -29.94 -32.32 24.68
CA ASN A 154 -29.13 -33.52 24.72
C ASN A 154 -29.15 -34.20 23.36
N SER A 155 -28.02 -34.16 22.65
CA SER A 155 -27.73 -35.11 21.59
C SER A 155 -27.38 -36.47 22.22
N THR A 156 -28.22 -36.95 23.14
CA THR A 156 -28.65 -38.34 23.05
C THR A 156 -29.51 -38.43 21.80
N ALA A 157 -28.83 -38.38 20.65
CA ALA A 157 -29.27 -39.11 19.48
C ALA A 157 -29.56 -40.51 20.00
N GLY A 158 -30.84 -40.76 20.26
CA GLY A 158 -31.35 -42.06 20.60
C GLY A 158 -31.02 -42.95 19.42
N ARG A 159 -29.81 -43.55 19.45
CA ARG A 159 -29.59 -44.87 18.90
C ARG A 159 -30.60 -45.73 19.62
N LYS A 160 -31.79 -45.84 19.01
CA LYS A 160 -32.67 -46.96 19.21
C LYS A 160 -31.83 -48.17 18.81
N PHE A 161 -31.09 -48.74 19.77
CA PHE A 161 -30.51 -50.04 19.62
C PHE A 161 -31.68 -50.97 19.34
N SER A 162 -31.84 -51.36 18.09
CA SER A 162 -32.78 -52.41 17.71
C SER A 162 -32.50 -53.61 18.62
N PRO A 163 -33.50 -54.15 19.36
CA PRO A 163 -33.30 -55.31 20.23
C PRO A 163 -32.79 -56.55 19.46
N MET A 164 -32.82 -56.50 18.13
CA MET A 164 -32.28 -57.53 17.24
C MET A 164 -30.74 -57.63 17.29
N LEU A 165 -30.02 -56.53 17.54
CA LEU A 165 -28.54 -56.54 17.63
C LEU A 165 -28.05 -57.07 18.99
N ILE A 166 -28.76 -56.76 20.07
CA ILE A 166 -28.49 -57.27 21.42
C ILE A 166 -28.84 -58.77 21.51
N GLY A 167 -29.93 -59.19 20.86
CA GLY A 167 -30.27 -60.61 20.72
C GLY A 167 -29.23 -61.41 19.92
N GLY A 168 -28.69 -60.83 18.84
CA GLY A 168 -27.66 -61.47 18.02
C GLY A 168 -26.33 -61.66 18.74
N ILE A 169 -25.87 -60.65 19.50
CA ILE A 169 -24.62 -60.73 20.27
C ILE A 169 -24.78 -61.69 21.47
N GLY A 170 -25.92 -61.64 22.16
CA GLY A 170 -26.23 -62.57 23.25
C GLY A 170 -26.30 -64.03 22.79
N GLY A 171 -26.96 -64.29 21.66
CA GLY A 171 -27.03 -65.63 21.07
C GLY A 171 -25.65 -66.15 20.61
N GLY A 172 -24.84 -65.27 20.01
CA GLY A 172 -23.47 -65.61 19.61
C GLY A 172 -22.59 -66.02 20.79
N VAL A 173 -22.63 -65.27 21.90
CA VAL A 173 -21.86 -65.60 23.11
C VAL A 173 -22.32 -66.90 23.75
N LEU A 174 -23.64 -67.18 23.77
CA LEU A 174 -24.16 -68.44 24.30
C LEU A 174 -23.70 -69.65 23.47
N ILE A 175 -23.76 -69.56 22.14
CA ILE A 175 -23.31 -70.63 21.25
C ILE A 175 -21.80 -70.85 21.37
N LEU A 176 -21.01 -69.77 21.42
CA LEU A 176 -19.56 -69.85 21.59
C LEU A 176 -19.19 -70.41 22.98
N GLY A 177 -19.95 -70.04 24.02
CA GLY A 177 -19.81 -70.60 25.37
C GLY A 177 -20.12 -72.09 25.43
N VAL A 178 -21.17 -72.56 24.76
CA VAL A 178 -21.52 -73.99 24.67
C VAL A 178 -20.48 -74.77 23.87
N LEU A 179 -20.01 -74.23 22.74
CA LEU A 179 -18.91 -74.82 21.96
C LEU A 179 -17.62 -74.90 22.77
N ALA A 180 -17.24 -73.83 23.47
CA ALA A 180 -16.08 -73.80 24.35
C ALA A 180 -16.24 -74.81 25.49
N PHE A 181 -17.42 -74.90 26.13
CA PHE A 181 -17.69 -75.88 27.18
C PHE A 181 -17.55 -77.32 26.68
N PHE A 182 -18.07 -77.63 25.49
CA PHE A 182 -17.93 -78.96 24.88
C PHE A 182 -16.48 -79.27 24.52
N PHE A 183 -15.73 -78.28 24.02
CA PHE A 183 -14.32 -78.42 23.66
C PHE A 183 -13.43 -78.57 24.90
N LEU A 184 -13.71 -77.82 25.97
CA LEU A 184 -13.03 -77.94 27.26
C LEU A 184 -13.37 -79.26 27.96
N ARG A 185 -14.62 -79.73 27.89
CA ARG A 185 -15.00 -81.05 28.42
C ARG A 185 -14.32 -82.18 27.66
N LYS A 186 -14.19 -82.07 26.33
CA LYS A 186 -13.44 -83.01 25.50
C LYS A 186 -11.94 -83.00 25.79
N ARG A 187 -11.36 -81.82 26.12
CA ARG A 187 -9.96 -81.69 26.55
C ARG A 187 -9.69 -82.14 27.99
N ARG A 188 -10.64 -81.96 28.91
CA ARG A 188 -10.53 -82.41 30.31
C ARG A 188 -10.74 -83.92 30.47
N ALA A 189 -11.36 -84.59 29.51
CA ALA A 189 -11.33 -86.06 29.40
C ALA A 189 -9.96 -86.59 28.92
N ALA A 190 -9.06 -85.72 28.49
CA ALA A 190 -7.73 -86.04 27.99
C ALA A 190 -6.63 -85.27 28.76
N LYS A 191 -6.65 -85.35 30.09
CA LYS A 191 -5.48 -85.31 31.00
C LYS A 191 -5.96 -85.32 32.46
N ALA A 192 -5.87 -86.49 33.07
CA ALA A 192 -5.83 -86.62 34.52
C ALA A 192 -4.42 -86.28 35.01
N GLU A 193 -4.40 -85.49 36.07
CA GLU A 193 -3.42 -85.50 37.17
C GLU A 193 -2.02 -84.84 36.98
N PRO A 194 -1.75 -83.79 37.79
CA PRO A 194 -0.43 -83.39 38.28
C PRO A 194 -0.24 -83.78 39.77
N PRO A 195 1.01 -84.00 40.21
CA PRO A 195 1.49 -83.37 41.47
C PRO A 195 2.99 -83.00 41.35
N GLU A 196 3.68 -82.24 42.19
CA GLU A 196 3.46 -81.45 43.41
C GLU A 196 4.79 -80.71 43.67
N MET A 197 4.71 -79.43 44.11
CA MET A 197 5.54 -78.80 45.16
C MET A 197 7.09 -78.58 44.93
N PRO A 198 7.84 -77.90 45.84
CA PRO A 198 8.02 -76.43 45.86
C PRO A 198 9.49 -75.96 46.15
N GLN A 199 9.69 -74.63 46.28
CA GLN A 199 10.84 -73.92 46.93
C GLN A 199 12.21 -74.04 46.20
N GLN A 200 13.19 -73.11 46.24
CA GLN A 200 13.47 -71.91 47.02
C GLN A 200 14.54 -71.04 46.28
N LEU A 201 14.77 -69.84 46.79
CA LEU A 201 15.69 -68.76 46.37
C LEU A 201 17.19 -69.17 46.26
N GLU A 202 17.96 -68.57 45.34
CA GLU A 202 18.97 -67.51 45.60
C GLU A 202 19.90 -67.20 44.41
N SER A 203 20.20 -65.91 44.28
CA SER A 203 21.47 -65.25 43.91
C SER A 203 22.43 -65.83 42.87
N GLY A 204 22.78 -64.98 41.89
CA GLY A 204 24.18 -64.62 41.69
C GLY A 204 24.83 -64.91 40.33
N SER A 205 25.13 -63.81 39.64
CA SER A 205 26.36 -63.56 38.87
C SER A 205 26.56 -64.12 37.45
N ALA A 206 26.92 -63.17 36.59
CA ALA A 206 27.92 -63.22 35.51
C ALA A 206 27.59 -63.99 34.22
N GLY A 207 27.52 -63.24 33.11
CA GLY A 207 27.71 -63.74 31.74
C GLY A 207 29.16 -64.17 31.46
N PRO A 208 29.54 -64.48 30.20
CA PRO A 208 29.49 -63.49 29.10
C PRO A 208 29.26 -64.05 27.67
N ALA A 209 29.06 -63.10 26.73
CA ALA A 209 29.45 -63.08 25.28
C ALA A 209 28.92 -64.20 24.33
N GLU A 210 28.50 -63.97 23.09
CA GLU A 210 29.03 -63.16 21.96
C GLU A 210 27.92 -62.84 20.92
N LEU A 211 27.86 -61.59 20.43
CA LEU A 211 28.20 -61.08 19.07
C LEU A 211 27.17 -61.30 17.94
N GLY A 212 26.80 -60.20 17.25
CA GLY A 212 26.20 -60.29 15.90
C GLY A 212 25.38 -59.10 15.37
N TRP A 213 25.96 -57.89 15.32
CA TRP A 213 25.72 -56.73 14.43
C TRP A 213 24.37 -56.50 13.68
N SER A 214 23.76 -55.32 13.90
CA SER A 214 23.19 -54.35 12.91
C SER A 214 22.09 -53.51 13.59
N GLY A 215 21.94 -52.19 13.43
CA GLY A 215 22.65 -51.14 12.71
C GLY A 215 21.85 -49.84 12.94
N ALA A 216 22.56 -48.73 13.20
CA ALA A 216 22.18 -47.33 13.04
C ALA A 216 21.01 -46.69 13.84
N ALA A 217 21.40 -45.58 14.50
CA ALA A 217 20.64 -44.37 14.85
C ALA A 217 19.77 -44.37 16.14
N ALA A 218 20.37 -43.90 17.24
CA ALA A 218 19.63 -43.31 18.36
C ALA A 218 20.48 -42.25 19.11
N GLY A 219 19.80 -41.16 19.51
CA GLY A 219 20.23 -40.23 20.55
C GLY A 219 20.14 -38.76 20.12
N GLN A 220 19.56 -37.82 20.86
CA GLN A 220 18.78 -37.85 22.09
C GLN A 220 18.29 -36.41 22.31
N GLN A 221 17.04 -36.24 22.76
CA GLN A 221 16.54 -34.97 23.27
C GLN A 221 17.00 -34.81 24.72
N GLN A 222 17.45 -33.62 25.10
CA GLN A 222 17.74 -33.29 26.50
C GLN A 222 17.12 -31.94 26.88
N GLN A 223 16.24 -32.02 27.88
CA GLN A 223 15.74 -30.94 28.74
C GLN A 223 16.76 -30.62 29.83
N VAL A 224 16.89 -29.33 30.21
CA VAL A 224 17.07 -28.82 31.59
C VAL A 224 16.94 -27.27 31.53
N GLU A 225 15.95 -26.65 32.22
CA GLU A 225 16.07 -26.01 33.57
C GLU A 225 16.52 -24.54 33.42
N GLY A 226 15.69 -23.49 33.62
CA GLY A 226 14.99 -23.12 34.85
C GLY A 226 15.88 -22.17 35.67
N LEU A 227 15.51 -20.90 35.88
CA LEU A 227 15.57 -20.19 37.18
C LEU A 227 15.18 -18.69 37.08
N SER A 228 14.59 -18.26 38.19
CA SER A 228 13.85 -17.04 38.54
C SER A 228 14.68 -15.74 38.62
N SER A 229 13.99 -14.60 38.53
CA SER A 229 14.46 -13.21 38.76
C SER A 229 15.06 -12.98 40.16
N PRO A 230 15.87 -11.91 40.39
CA PRO A 230 15.30 -10.60 40.77
C PRO A 230 16.04 -9.37 40.20
N GLY A 231 15.37 -8.22 40.18
CA GLY A 231 15.79 -7.01 39.45
C GLY A 231 16.65 -5.99 40.21
N LEU A 232 16.91 -4.87 39.52
CA LEU A 232 17.31 -3.52 39.97
C LEU A 232 17.03 -2.62 38.74
N GLY A 233 16.03 -1.73 38.74
CA GLY A 233 16.08 -0.43 39.41
C GLY A 233 16.62 0.64 38.45
N ILE A 234 15.77 1.23 37.60
CA ILE A 234 16.07 2.50 36.91
C ILE A 234 14.91 3.47 37.17
N PRO A 235 15.17 4.66 37.74
CA PRO A 235 14.13 5.63 38.07
C PRO A 235 13.53 6.24 36.80
N GLN A 236 12.22 6.43 36.87
CA GLN A 236 11.44 7.20 35.92
C GLN A 236 11.73 8.69 36.14
N ALA A 237 12.27 9.35 35.11
CA ALA A 237 12.29 10.81 34.95
C ALA A 237 11.77 11.05 33.52
N GLU A 238 10.50 11.44 33.37
CA GLU A 238 10.06 12.84 33.24
C GLU A 238 10.54 13.48 31.93
N HIS A 239 9.57 13.74 31.03
CA HIS A 239 9.60 14.55 29.81
C HIS A 239 10.03 13.88 28.49
N GLY A 240 9.04 13.67 27.61
CA GLY A 240 9.25 13.44 26.17
C GLY A 240 8.43 12.29 25.61
N ILE A 241 7.44 12.63 24.79
CA ILE A 241 6.55 11.77 23.99
C ILE A 241 7.25 10.48 23.52
N ASN A 242 6.79 9.32 24.01
CA ASN A 242 7.33 8.00 23.68
C ASN A 242 6.35 7.25 22.76
N LEU A 243 6.60 7.29 21.45
CA LEU A 243 5.98 6.37 20.50
C LEU A 243 6.72 5.02 20.58
N PRO A 244 6.03 3.87 20.53
CA PRO A 244 6.68 2.56 20.61
C PRO A 244 7.58 2.33 19.39
N PRO A 245 8.80 1.78 19.57
CA PRO A 245 9.69 1.52 18.45
C PRO A 245 9.23 0.23 17.74
N LEU A 246 8.61 0.38 16.57
CA LEU A 246 8.52 -0.72 15.60
C LEU A 246 9.89 -0.92 14.96
N MET A 247 10.82 -1.51 15.72
CA MET A 247 12.15 -1.86 15.20
C MET A 247 12.00 -3.07 14.27
N THR A 248 11.74 -2.80 13.00
CA THR A 248 11.92 -3.81 11.97
C THR A 248 13.42 -4.01 11.79
N SER A 249 13.88 -5.26 11.69
CA SER A 249 15.29 -5.64 11.51
C SER A 249 16.00 -4.87 10.37
N LYS A 250 15.24 -4.42 9.37
CA LYS A 250 15.73 -3.58 8.27
C LYS A 250 16.20 -2.20 8.73
N THR A 251 15.53 -1.60 9.72
CA THR A 251 15.93 -0.29 10.27
C THR A 251 17.24 -0.39 11.03
N GLU A 252 17.43 -1.45 11.83
CA GLU A 252 18.69 -1.67 12.55
C GLU A 252 19.88 -1.91 11.60
N ILE A 253 19.67 -2.70 10.53
CA ILE A 253 20.70 -2.97 9.52
C ILE A 253 21.09 -1.67 8.81
N LEU A 254 20.12 -0.83 8.43
CA LEU A 254 20.40 0.46 7.80
C LEU A 254 21.13 1.41 8.75
N THR A 255 20.77 1.45 10.03
CA THR A 255 21.48 2.26 11.03
C THR A 255 22.93 1.79 11.21
N ARG A 256 23.17 0.47 11.29
CA ARG A 256 24.54 -0.07 11.39
C ARG A 256 25.36 0.23 10.14
N GLN A 257 24.77 0.07 8.95
CA GLN A 257 25.46 0.32 7.70
C GLN A 257 25.78 1.80 7.50
N VAL A 258 24.90 2.71 7.93
CA VAL A 258 25.19 4.15 7.94
C VAL A 258 26.35 4.44 8.90
N ASN A 259 26.33 3.88 10.11
CA ASN A 259 27.39 4.11 11.10
C ASN A 259 28.75 3.56 10.61
N GLU A 260 28.75 2.40 9.96
CA GLU A 260 29.94 1.81 9.36
C GLU A 260 30.49 2.65 8.19
N GLN A 261 29.62 3.30 7.40
CA GLN A 261 30.04 4.22 6.34
C GLN A 261 30.58 5.55 6.91
N VAL A 262 30.06 6.02 8.05
CA VAL A 262 30.58 7.19 8.77
C VAL A 262 32.01 6.94 9.28
N GLU A 263 32.28 5.75 9.81
CA GLU A 263 33.62 5.37 10.27
C GLU A 263 34.62 5.21 9.10
N LYS A 264 34.17 4.68 7.95
CA LYS A 264 35.04 4.43 6.80
C LYS A 264 35.42 5.69 6.02
N ASP A 265 34.49 6.63 5.85
CA ASP A 265 34.77 7.87 5.11
C ASP A 265 34.01 9.10 5.68
N PRO A 266 34.51 9.66 6.80
CA PRO A 266 33.90 10.84 7.40
C PRO A 266 34.02 12.08 6.50
N ALA A 267 35.05 12.14 5.64
CA ALA A 267 35.30 13.28 4.77
C ALA A 267 34.28 13.37 3.62
N ALA A 268 33.89 12.24 3.03
CA ALA A 268 32.87 12.20 1.99
C ALA A 268 31.49 12.65 2.51
N LEU A 269 31.08 12.19 3.69
CA LEU A 269 29.80 12.59 4.29
C LEU A 269 29.80 14.07 4.70
N ALA A 270 30.91 14.58 5.25
CA ALA A 270 31.04 16.00 5.57
C ALA A 270 30.91 16.89 4.32
N ARG A 271 31.38 16.44 3.16
CA ARG A 271 31.18 17.15 1.88
C ARG A 271 29.71 17.18 1.48
N ILE A 272 28.97 16.08 1.64
CA ILE A 272 27.54 16.02 1.32
C ILE A 272 26.74 16.96 2.23
N VAL A 273 27.00 16.93 3.54
CA VAL A 273 26.36 17.84 4.51
C VAL A 273 26.70 19.29 4.19
N ARG A 274 27.96 19.59 3.82
CA ARG A 274 28.37 20.93 3.39
C ARG A 274 27.68 21.37 2.10
N THR A 275 27.48 20.47 1.13
CA THR A 275 26.73 20.79 -0.10
C THR A 275 25.28 21.12 0.23
N TRP A 276 24.63 20.37 1.11
CA TRP A 276 23.25 20.66 1.53
C TRP A 276 23.12 21.95 2.34
N LEU A 277 24.11 22.26 3.17
CA LEU A 277 24.14 23.51 3.92
C LEU A 277 24.31 24.72 2.98
N ASN A 278 25.19 24.62 1.99
CA ASN A 278 25.43 25.70 1.04
C ASN A 278 24.27 25.89 0.04
N GLU A 279 23.61 24.82 -0.39
CA GLU A 279 22.41 24.89 -1.25
C GLU A 279 21.23 25.59 -0.55
N ALA A 280 21.13 25.47 0.78
CA ALA A 280 20.07 26.10 1.57
C ALA A 280 20.25 27.62 1.75
N GLU A 281 21.45 28.17 1.51
CA GLU A 281 21.70 29.62 1.61
C GLU A 281 21.46 30.38 0.30
N GLU A 282 21.30 29.70 -0.83
CA GLU A 282 21.03 30.32 -2.15
C GLU A 282 19.53 30.37 -2.53
N SER A 283 18.63 29.99 -1.62
CA SER A 283 17.16 30.03 -1.81
C SER A 283 16.46 31.02 -0.87
#